data_AF-A0A7S3M8I0-F1
#
_entry.id   AF-A0A7S3M8I0-F1
#
_cell.length_a   1.000
_cell.length_b   1.000
_cell.length_c   1.000
_cell.angle_alpha   90.00
_cell.angle_beta   90.00
_cell.angle_gamma   90.00
#
_symmetry.space_group_name_H-M   'P 1'
#
loop_
_entity.id
_entity.type
_entity.pdbx_description
1 polymer ?
#
loop_
_entity_poly.entity_id
_entity_poly.type
_entity_poly.pdbx_seq_one_letter_code
_entity_poly.pdbx_strand_id
1 'polypeptide(L)'
;RDEKDNRVPPGSNLVQRTLKDDRFFMCTANVLISKLLLASGNSRGAQLSLREALICFPRSIEGSYLMAEILRCNATSEESLLQAEALLQKAIETGTHLKTKFKETTQAVKAAKLEKTPSAGASEK
;
A
#
# COMPACT_ATOMS: atom_id res chain seq x y z
N ARG A 1 -14.92 39.67 0.63
CA ARG A 1 -14.44 38.39 0.05
C ARG A 1 -15.51 37.99 -0.95
N ASP A 2 -15.19 37.91 -2.24
CA ASP A 2 -16.17 37.56 -3.27
C ASP A 2 -16.65 36.11 -3.04
N GLU A 3 -17.96 35.88 -2.93
CA GLU A 3 -18.54 34.54 -2.71
C GLU A 3 -18.33 33.60 -3.92
N LYS A 4 -17.85 34.14 -5.04
CA LYS A 4 -17.54 33.40 -6.27
C LYS A 4 -16.06 33.04 -6.42
N ASP A 5 -15.20 33.47 -5.50
CA ASP A 5 -13.77 33.20 -5.57
C ASP A 5 -13.44 31.84 -4.93
N ASN A 6 -13.50 30.79 -5.75
CA ASN A 6 -13.12 29.42 -5.39
C ASN A 6 -11.60 29.18 -5.33
N ARG A 7 -10.77 30.24 -5.36
CA ARG A 7 -9.32 30.09 -5.28
C ARG A 7 -8.91 29.77 -3.85
N VAL A 8 -8.58 28.50 -3.64
CA VAL A 8 -7.96 27.98 -2.42
C VAL A 8 -6.55 28.57 -2.31
N PRO A 9 -6.20 29.30 -1.21
CA PRO A 9 -4.90 29.92 -1.10
C PRO A 9 -3.77 28.88 -1.00
N PRO A 10 -2.60 29.16 -1.60
CA PRO A 10 -1.42 28.32 -1.42
C PRO A 10 -1.04 28.28 0.07
N GLY A 11 -0.89 27.07 0.62
CA GLY A 11 -0.61 26.86 2.05
C GLY A 11 -1.84 26.61 2.93
N SER A 12 -3.05 26.61 2.38
CA SER A 12 -4.20 26.11 3.16
C SER A 12 -4.17 24.58 3.22
N ASN A 13 -4.28 24.02 4.42
CA ASN A 13 -4.52 22.60 4.64
C ASN A 13 -5.90 22.14 4.10
N LEU A 14 -6.64 22.99 3.38
CA LEU A 14 -7.92 22.67 2.74
C LEU A 14 -7.80 21.74 1.53
N VAL A 15 -6.60 21.40 1.09
CA VAL A 15 -6.38 20.28 0.15
C VAL A 15 -6.46 18.92 0.86
N GLN A 16 -6.58 18.90 2.20
CA GLN A 16 -6.58 17.65 2.95
C GLN A 16 -7.99 17.07 3.11
N ARG A 17 -8.21 15.94 2.41
CA ARG A 17 -9.15 14.84 2.75
C ARG A 17 -10.48 14.75 2.01
N THR A 18 -10.53 15.09 0.72
CA THR A 18 -11.66 14.69 -0.15
C THR A 18 -11.25 13.97 -1.43
N LEU A 19 -10.17 13.18 -1.38
CA LEU A 19 -9.93 12.14 -2.37
C LEU A 19 -9.49 10.86 -1.65
N LYS A 20 -10.33 9.83 -1.78
CA LYS A 20 -9.90 8.43 -1.69
C LYS A 20 -8.63 8.33 -2.56
N ASP A 21 -7.47 8.01 -1.97
CA ASP A 21 -6.15 8.26 -2.56
C ASP A 21 -6.06 7.74 -4.02
N ASP A 22 -6.20 8.63 -5.01
CA ASP A 22 -6.21 8.26 -6.43
C ASP A 22 -4.95 7.47 -6.81
N ARG A 23 -3.84 7.71 -6.11
CA ARG A 23 -2.60 6.96 -6.30
C ARG A 23 -2.72 5.50 -5.90
N PHE A 24 -3.51 5.19 -4.87
CA PHE A 24 -3.79 3.81 -4.50
C PHE A 24 -4.63 3.10 -5.57
N PHE A 25 -5.64 3.78 -6.12
CA PHE A 25 -6.44 3.23 -7.22
C PHE A 25 -5.61 3.08 -8.50
N MET A 26 -4.80 4.07 -8.85
CA MET A 26 -3.88 4.01 -9.99
C MET A 26 -2.84 2.90 -9.82
N CYS A 27 -2.31 2.70 -8.61
CA CYS A 27 -1.43 1.57 -8.31
C CYS A 27 -2.16 0.24 -8.56
N THR A 28 -3.37 0.09 -8.00
CA THR A 28 -4.18 -1.13 -8.16
C THR A 28 -4.51 -1.40 -9.62
N ALA A 29 -4.93 -0.37 -10.38
CA ALA A 29 -5.23 -0.47 -11.80
C ALA A 29 -4.00 -0.92 -12.61
N ASN A 30 -2.84 -0.32 -12.37
CA ASN A 30 -1.60 -0.69 -13.04
C ASN A 30 -1.12 -2.10 -12.67
N VAL A 31 -1.32 -2.56 -11.43
CA VAL A 31 -1.07 -3.95 -11.02
C VAL A 31 -2.02 -4.92 -11.75
N LEU A 32 -3.28 -4.57 -11.95
CA LEU A 32 -4.22 -5.40 -12.71
C LEU A 32 -3.84 -5.45 -14.20
N ILE A 33 -3.51 -4.30 -14.79
CA ILE A 33 -3.04 -4.21 -16.18
C ILE A 33 -1.78 -5.07 -16.36
N SER A 34 -0.82 -5.02 -15.43
CA SER A 34 0.40 -5.82 -15.54
C SER A 34 0.12 -7.32 -15.52
N LYS A 35 -0.81 -7.79 -14.69
CA LYS A 35 -1.23 -9.21 -14.68
C LYS A 35 -1.86 -9.63 -16.01
N LEU A 36 -2.70 -8.79 -16.60
CA LEU A 36 -3.29 -9.07 -17.92
C LEU A 36 -2.21 -9.13 -19.01
N LEU A 37 -1.24 -8.22 -18.96
CA LEU A 37 -0.11 -8.21 -19.90
C LEU A 37 0.80 -9.44 -19.73
N LEU A 38 1.01 -9.91 -18.50
CA LEU A 38 1.73 -11.17 -18.26
C LEU A 38 0.96 -12.37 -18.82
N ALA A 39 -0.35 -12.42 -18.61
CA ALA A 39 -1.20 -13.49 -19.16
C ALA A 39 -1.16 -13.52 -20.70
N SER A 40 -0.95 -12.37 -21.35
CA SER A 40 -0.78 -12.27 -22.80
C SER A 40 0.68 -12.42 -23.28
N GLY A 41 1.62 -12.80 -22.40
CA GLY A 41 3.05 -12.95 -22.74
C GLY A 41 3.81 -11.64 -22.95
N ASN A 42 3.20 -10.49 -22.67
CA ASN A 42 3.83 -9.17 -22.82
C ASN A 42 4.55 -8.72 -21.53
N SER A 43 5.66 -9.38 -21.23
CA SER A 43 6.47 -9.10 -20.03
C SER A 43 6.99 -7.66 -19.97
N ARG A 44 7.36 -7.06 -21.12
CA ARG A 44 7.86 -5.68 -21.18
C ARG A 44 6.78 -4.67 -20.81
N GLY A 45 5.57 -4.84 -21.36
CA GLY A 45 4.43 -4.00 -21.00
C GLY A 45 4.08 -4.12 -19.51
N ALA A 46 4.09 -5.35 -18.99
CA ALA A 46 3.83 -5.60 -17.57
C ALA A 46 4.83 -4.86 -16.65
N GLN A 47 6.12 -4.86 -16.98
CA GLN A 47 7.13 -4.09 -16.24
C GLN A 47 6.86 -2.59 -16.26
N LEU A 48 6.45 -2.02 -17.39
CA LEU A 48 6.14 -0.59 -17.49
C LEU A 48 4.95 -0.24 -16.59
N SER A 49 3.86 -1.01 -16.64
CA SER A 49 2.72 -0.80 -15.75
C SER A 49 3.11 -0.94 -14.27
N LEU A 50 3.94 -1.92 -13.91
CA LEU A 50 4.41 -2.07 -12.52
C LEU A 50 5.30 -0.92 -12.06
N ARG A 51 6.11 -0.33 -12.94
CA ARG A 51 6.86 0.88 -12.61
C ARG A 51 5.92 2.03 -12.28
N GLU A 52 4.89 2.27 -13.09
CA GLU A 52 3.87 3.29 -12.80
C GLU A 52 3.13 3.01 -11.48
N ALA A 53 2.81 1.73 -11.21
CA ALA A 53 2.19 1.34 -9.95
C ALA A 53 3.07 1.68 -8.74
N LEU A 54 4.37 1.42 -8.84
CA LEU A 54 5.35 1.68 -7.77
C LEU A 54 5.73 3.16 -7.65
N ILE A 55 5.59 3.97 -8.71
CA ILE A 55 5.67 5.43 -8.62
C ILE A 55 4.48 5.97 -7.83
N CYS A 56 3.27 5.50 -8.13
CA CYS A 56 2.05 5.93 -7.44
C CYS A 56 2.05 5.49 -5.97
N PHE A 57 2.44 4.24 -5.71
CA PHE A 57 2.46 3.67 -4.37
C PHE A 57 3.70 2.78 -4.17
N PRO A 58 4.83 3.35 -3.71
CA PRO A 58 6.10 2.64 -3.56
C PRO A 58 6.09 1.48 -2.56
N ARG A 59 5.10 1.46 -1.66
CA ARG A 59 4.90 0.42 -0.64
C ARG A 59 3.89 -0.63 -1.09
N SER A 60 3.65 -0.77 -2.39
CA SER A 60 2.82 -1.86 -2.92
C SER A 60 3.57 -3.17 -2.77
N ILE A 61 3.13 -4.01 -1.81
CA ILE A 61 3.69 -5.36 -1.60
C ILE A 61 3.56 -6.18 -2.90
N GLU A 62 2.35 -6.19 -3.46
CA GLU A 62 2.05 -6.95 -4.66
C GLU A 62 2.80 -6.40 -5.88
N GLY A 63 2.85 -5.08 -6.05
CA GLY A 63 3.61 -4.46 -7.14
C GLY A 63 5.10 -4.80 -7.08
N SER A 64 5.68 -4.77 -5.88
CA SER A 64 7.10 -5.10 -5.67
C SER A 64 7.37 -6.58 -5.95
N TYR A 65 6.52 -7.47 -5.45
CA TYR A 65 6.62 -8.91 -5.69
C TYR A 65 6.52 -9.27 -7.17
N LEU A 66 5.50 -8.78 -7.88
CA LEU A 66 5.33 -9.07 -9.30
C LEU A 66 6.50 -8.54 -10.14
N MET A 67 6.99 -7.33 -9.84
CA MET A 67 8.14 -6.78 -10.55
C MET A 67 9.40 -7.63 -10.33
N ALA A 68 9.63 -8.10 -9.10
CA ALA A 68 10.73 -9.00 -8.78
C ALA A 68 10.64 -10.32 -9.54
N GLU A 69 9.45 -10.94 -9.63
CA GLU A 69 9.26 -12.18 -10.37
C GLU A 69 9.54 -12.01 -11.86
N ILE A 70 9.10 -10.91 -12.48
CA ILE A 70 9.40 -10.64 -13.89
C ILE A 70 10.91 -10.46 -14.09
N LEU A 71 11.59 -9.72 -13.21
CA LEU A 71 13.04 -9.52 -13.28
C LEU A 71 13.78 -10.85 -13.13
N ARG A 72 13.35 -11.70 -12.18
CA ARG A 72 13.92 -13.02 -11.96
C ARG A 72 13.75 -13.94 -13.16
N CYS A 73 12.56 -13.98 -13.76
CA CYS A 73 12.28 -14.81 -14.94
C CYS A 73 13.04 -14.36 -16.19
N ASN A 74 13.31 -13.05 -16.34
CA ASN A 74 14.02 -12.49 -17.48
C ASN A 74 15.49 -12.17 -17.17
N ALA A 75 16.01 -12.63 -16.03
CA ALA A 75 17.35 -12.28 -15.59
C ALA A 75 18.40 -12.88 -16.53
N THR A 76 19.15 -12.01 -17.20
CA THR A 76 20.33 -12.39 -17.99
C THR A 76 21.63 -11.95 -17.31
N SER A 77 21.53 -11.28 -16.16
CA SER A 77 22.65 -10.72 -15.43
C SER A 77 22.44 -10.82 -13.92
N GLU A 78 23.55 -10.86 -13.18
CA GLU A 78 23.56 -10.75 -11.72
C GLU A 78 22.88 -9.47 -11.25
N GLU A 79 23.09 -8.35 -11.95
CA GLU A 79 22.43 -7.08 -11.64
C GLU A 79 20.90 -7.19 -11.64
N SER A 80 20.32 -7.92 -12.59
CA SER A 80 18.86 -8.12 -12.66
C SER A 80 18.35 -8.92 -11.46
N LEU A 81 19.14 -9.89 -10.98
CA LEU A 81 18.82 -10.68 -9.78
C LEU A 81 18.92 -9.84 -8.51
N LEU A 82 19.93 -8.97 -8.38
CA LEU A 82 20.06 -8.05 -7.26
C LEU A 82 18.89 -7.04 -7.22
N GLN A 83 18.44 -6.57 -8.38
CA GLN A 83 17.24 -5.72 -8.45
C GLN A 83 15.98 -6.46 -8.01
N ALA A 84 15.82 -7.73 -8.41
CA ALA A 84 14.72 -8.57 -7.96
C ALA A 84 14.76 -8.80 -6.44
N GLU A 85 15.93 -9.10 -5.89
CA GLU A 85 16.15 -9.26 -4.44
C GLU A 85 15.76 -8.00 -3.67
N ALA A 86 16.21 -6.82 -4.10
CA ALA A 86 15.87 -5.56 -3.45
C ALA A 86 14.36 -5.27 -3.42
N LEU A 87 13.63 -5.68 -4.46
CA LEU A 87 12.17 -5.56 -4.51
C LEU A 87 11.47 -6.54 -3.57
N LEU A 88 11.95 -7.79 -3.48
CA LEU A 88 11.45 -8.77 -2.52
C LEU A 88 11.68 -8.31 -1.08
N GLN A 89 12.86 -7.74 -0.80
CA GLN A 89 13.18 -7.19 0.52
C GLN A 89 12.20 -6.08 0.92
N LYS A 90 11.89 -5.14 0.01
CA LYS A 90 10.87 -4.09 0.23
C LYS A 90 9.47 -4.66 0.51
N ALA A 91 9.08 -5.72 -0.20
CA ALA A 91 7.80 -6.38 0.00
C ALA A 91 7.73 -7.03 1.40
N ILE A 92 8.81 -7.68 1.84
CA ILE A 92 8.94 -8.30 3.17
C ILE A 92 8.88 -7.25 4.28
N GLU A 93 9.61 -6.14 4.14
CA GLU A 93 9.62 -5.05 5.12
C GLU A 93 8.23 -4.45 5.30
N THR A 94 7.56 -4.17 4.17
CA THR A 94 6.20 -3.62 4.18
C THR A 94 5.21 -4.61 4.80
N GLY A 95 5.30 -5.89 4.45
CA GLY A 95 4.47 -6.94 5.03
C GLY A 95 4.69 -7.13 6.54
N THR A 96 5.94 -7.01 6.99
CA THR A 96 6.30 -7.07 8.42
C THR A 96 5.72 -5.88 9.18
N HIS A 97 5.81 -4.67 8.63
CA HIS A 97 5.19 -3.49 9.22
C HIS A 97 3.68 -3.66 9.38
N LEU A 98 2.99 -4.17 8.35
CA LEU A 98 1.55 -4.44 8.40
C LEU A 98 1.18 -5.46 9.50
N LYS A 99 1.97 -6.55 9.62
CA LYS A 99 1.78 -7.55 10.70
C LYS A 99 1.91 -6.92 12.08
N THR A 100 2.89 -6.03 12.28
CA THR A 100 3.06 -5.32 13.55
C THR A 100 1.85 -4.44 13.86
N LYS A 101 1.37 -3.64 12.89
CA LYS A 101 0.17 -2.79 13.07
C LYS A 101 -1.10 -3.58 13.36
N PHE A 102 -1.25 -4.75 12.73
CA PHE A 102 -2.35 -5.66 13.04
C PHE A 102 -2.30 -6.17 14.49
N LYS A 103 -1.10 -6.54 14.99
CA LYS A 103 -0.92 -6.97 16.39
C LYS A 103 -1.22 -5.85 17.37
N GLU A 104 -0.69 -4.65 17.15
CA GLU A 104 -0.98 -3.46 17.96
C GLU A 104 -2.49 -3.18 18.03
N THR A 105 -3.16 -3.19 16.88
CA THR A 105 -4.61 -2.98 16.80
C THR A 105 -5.38 -4.06 17.55
N THR A 106 -4.97 -5.32 17.43
CA THR A 106 -5.60 -6.45 18.14
C THR A 106 -5.45 -6.30 19.66
N GLN A 107 -4.29 -5.88 20.15
CA GLN A 107 -4.06 -5.62 21.57
C GLN A 107 -4.92 -4.46 22.08
N ALA A 108 -5.00 -3.36 21.32
CA ALA A 108 -5.84 -2.21 21.67
C ALA A 108 -7.33 -2.59 21.73
N VAL A 109 -7.82 -3.39 20.78
CA VAL A 109 -9.21 -3.90 20.79
C VAL A 109 -9.47 -4.79 22.02
N LYS A 110 -8.50 -5.60 22.46
CA LYS A 110 -8.64 -6.41 23.69
C LYS A 110 -8.72 -5.54 24.94
N ALA A 111 -7.84 -4.54 25.07
CA ALA A 111 -7.84 -3.61 26.21
C ALA A 111 -9.16 -2.82 26.30
N ALA A 112 -9.64 -2.27 25.17
CA ALA A 112 -10.89 -1.51 25.12
C ALA A 112 -12.14 -2.36 25.47
N LYS A 113 -12.11 -3.68 25.24
CA LYS A 113 -13.19 -4.59 25.66
C LYS A 113 -13.16 -4.85 27.17
N LEU A 114 -11.98 -4.94 27.78
CA LEU A 114 -11.84 -5.14 29.22
C LEU A 114 -12.35 -3.93 30.00
N GLU A 115 -12.04 -2.71 29.57
CA GLU A 115 -12.53 -1.47 30.20
C GLU A 115 -14.05 -1.27 30.11
N LYS A 116 -14.70 -1.85 29.09
CA LYS A 116 -16.16 -1.75 28.90
C LYS A 116 -16.96 -2.82 29.64
N THR A 117 -16.30 -3.71 30.38
CA THR A 117 -16.99 -4.63 31.28
C THR A 117 -17.29 -3.84 32.56
N PRO A 118 -18.54 -3.42 32.81
CA PRO A 118 -18.86 -2.81 34.10
C PRO A 118 -18.56 -3.87 35.16
N SER A 119 -17.92 -3.47 36.26
CA SER A 119 -17.84 -4.30 37.45
C SER A 119 -19.26 -4.57 37.94
N ALA A 120 -19.90 -5.60 37.39
CA ALA A 120 -21.16 -6.10 37.89
C ALA A 120 -20.89 -6.70 39.26
N GLY A 121 -21.28 -5.96 40.31
CA GLY A 121 -21.44 -6.48 41.66
C GLY A 121 -20.19 -6.44 42.55
N ALA A 122 -19.88 -5.26 43.08
CA ALA A 122 -19.57 -5.16 44.51
C ALA A 122 -20.75 -4.44 45.17
N SER A 123 -21.87 -5.18 45.24
CA SER A 123 -23.05 -4.83 46.00
C SER A 123 -22.72 -4.94 47.49
N GLU A 124 -23.08 -3.89 48.21
CA GLU A 124 -23.20 -3.74 49.66
C GLU A 124 -23.44 -5.05 50.44
N LYS A 125 -22.62 -5.28 51.47
CA LYS A 125 -23.06 -5.63 52.83
C LYS A 125 -22.05 -5.13 53.86
#